data_AF-A0A7X4L3I8-F1
#
_entry.id   AF-A0A7X4L3I8-F1
#
_cell.length_a   1.000
_cell.length_b   1.000
_cell.length_c   1.000
_cell.angle_alpha   90.00
_cell.angle_beta   90.00
_cell.angle_gamma   90.00
#
_symmetry.space_group_name_H-M   'P 1'
#
loop_
_entity.id
_entity.type
_entity.pdbx_description
1 polymer ?
#
loop_
_entity_poly.entity_id
_entity_poly.type
_entity_poly.pdbx_seq_one_letter_code
_entity_poly.pdbx_strand_id
1 'polypeptide(L)'
;MGQKQKTSQKKSTNRKRQKKTHNSAGMIAQLGMFIAVAMVFSYIESFIRIDIAVPGIKIGLANIVTIVVLCKLGLADAVLVSALRIFLSSLLFGNFTVMIYSLAGAAVSMLFMWISVKLGFFSTTGTSILGGVGHNVGQLIVAYLVIKNQNILIYAPVLLVSGTIAGVLIGLAAAFVIRAVGGQIGKF
;
A
#
# COMPACT_ATOMS: atom_id res chain seq x y z
N MET A 1 45.34 -37.82 25.48
CA MET A 1 45.11 -36.64 24.60
C MET A 1 43.74 -36.59 23.88
N GLY A 2 42.83 -37.56 24.06
CA GLY A 2 41.58 -37.66 23.28
C GLY A 2 40.30 -36.99 23.82
N GLN A 3 40.34 -36.23 24.93
CA GLN A 3 39.12 -35.64 25.50
C GLN A 3 38.90 -34.14 25.17
N LYS A 4 39.93 -33.40 24.72
CA LYS A 4 39.79 -31.97 24.36
C LYS A 4 39.13 -31.73 22.99
N GLN A 5 39.09 -32.73 22.11
CA GLN A 5 38.47 -32.59 20.77
C GLN A 5 36.95 -32.82 20.76
N LYS A 6 36.41 -33.65 21.66
CA LYS A 6 34.95 -33.90 21.74
C LYS A 6 34.16 -32.69 22.26
N THR A 7 34.77 -31.83 23.08
CA THR A 7 34.13 -30.61 23.62
C THR A 7 34.07 -29.46 22.62
N SER A 8 35.03 -29.36 21.70
CA SER A 8 35.01 -28.32 20.65
C SER A 8 34.06 -28.62 19.50
N GLN A 9 33.86 -29.90 19.13
CA GLN A 9 32.86 -30.27 18.12
C GLN A 9 31.42 -30.16 18.62
N LYS A 10 31.16 -30.36 19.92
CA LYS A 10 29.79 -30.22 20.46
C LYS A 10 29.30 -28.76 20.47
N LYS A 11 30.22 -27.78 20.49
CA LYS A 11 29.89 -26.35 20.46
C LYS A 11 29.60 -25.81 19.04
N SER A 12 30.20 -26.37 18.00
CA SER A 12 30.02 -25.89 16.62
C SER A 12 28.73 -26.40 15.97
N THR A 13 28.20 -27.56 16.39
CA THR A 13 26.94 -28.10 15.86
C THR A 13 25.71 -27.40 16.45
N ASN A 14 25.82 -26.78 17.63
CA ASN A 14 24.70 -26.12 18.30
C ASN A 14 24.44 -24.67 17.79
N ARG A 15 25.37 -24.08 17.04
CA ARG A 15 25.18 -22.76 16.40
C ARG A 15 24.42 -22.81 15.08
N LYS A 16 24.28 -23.99 14.45
CA LYS A 16 23.54 -24.16 13.17
C LYS A 16 22.04 -24.43 13.35
N ARG A 17 21.51 -24.14 14.54
CA ARG A 17 20.08 -24.19 14.85
C ARG A 17 19.52 -22.79 15.15
N GLN A 18 20.08 -21.74 14.54
CA GLN A 18 19.29 -20.54 14.29
C GLN A 18 18.26 -20.88 13.20
N LYS A 19 17.23 -21.64 13.59
CA LYS A 19 15.92 -21.54 12.96
C LYS A 19 15.60 -20.05 13.02
N LYS A 20 15.65 -19.34 11.88
CA LYS A 20 14.98 -18.05 11.73
C LYS A 20 13.52 -18.33 12.10
N THR A 21 13.17 -18.16 13.37
CA THR A 21 11.79 -17.99 13.76
C THR A 21 11.35 -16.75 13.01
N HIS A 22 10.59 -16.95 11.93
CA HIS A 22 9.75 -15.90 11.39
C HIS A 22 8.98 -15.39 12.60
N ASN A 23 9.33 -14.21 13.10
CA ASN A 23 8.77 -13.70 14.34
C ASN A 23 7.39 -13.18 13.97
N SER A 24 6.41 -14.09 13.83
CA SER A 24 5.09 -13.81 13.27
C SER A 24 4.42 -12.65 13.99
N ALA A 25 4.65 -12.54 15.30
CA ALA A 25 4.19 -11.40 16.11
C ALA A 25 4.75 -10.04 15.62
N GLY A 26 6.03 -9.97 15.26
CA GLY A 26 6.65 -8.74 14.77
C GLY A 26 6.12 -8.31 13.40
N MET A 27 5.90 -9.28 12.49
CA MET A 27 5.32 -9.02 11.18
C MET A 27 3.85 -8.55 11.29
N ILE A 28 3.06 -9.20 12.15
CA ILE A 28 1.68 -8.79 12.44
C ILE A 28 1.64 -7.38 13.06
N ALA A 29 2.55 -7.08 14.00
CA ALA A 29 2.65 -5.76 14.60
C ALA A 29 2.99 -4.68 13.55
N GLN A 30 3.92 -4.97 12.64
CA GLN A 30 4.30 -4.05 11.57
C GLN A 30 3.13 -3.81 10.58
N LEU A 31 2.39 -4.86 10.21
CA LEU A 31 1.16 -4.74 9.42
C LEU A 31 0.11 -3.89 10.14
N GLY A 32 -0.10 -4.13 11.44
CA GLY A 32 -1.01 -3.36 12.28
C GLY A 32 -0.65 -1.88 12.32
N MET A 33 0.64 -1.55 12.42
CA MET A 33 1.14 -0.16 12.36
C MET A 33 0.84 0.49 11.00
N PHE A 34 1.05 -0.22 9.88
CA PHE A 34 0.69 0.31 8.57
C PHE A 34 -0.82 0.52 8.42
N ILE A 35 -1.64 -0.39 8.92
CA ILE A 35 -3.11 -0.23 8.93
C ILE A 35 -3.50 0.99 9.76
N ALA A 36 -2.90 1.18 10.94
CA ALA A 36 -3.18 2.33 11.80
C ALA A 36 -2.84 3.65 11.07
N VAL A 37 -1.67 3.75 10.45
CA VAL A 37 -1.30 4.92 9.65
C VAL A 37 -2.27 5.11 8.48
N ALA A 38 -2.62 4.05 7.76
CA ALA A 38 -3.59 4.10 6.66
C ALA A 38 -4.97 4.59 7.13
N MET A 39 -5.39 4.22 8.34
CA MET A 39 -6.63 4.67 8.96
C MET A 39 -6.57 6.15 9.31
N VAL A 40 -5.45 6.66 9.84
CA VAL A 40 -5.27 8.10 10.10
C VAL A 40 -5.36 8.90 8.81
N PHE A 41 -4.69 8.47 7.74
CA PHE A 41 -4.83 9.13 6.43
C PHE A 41 -6.27 9.06 5.90
N SER A 42 -6.94 7.91 6.06
CA SER A 42 -8.35 7.75 5.67
C SER A 42 -9.28 8.65 6.47
N TYR A 43 -8.96 8.90 7.75
CA TYR A 43 -9.70 9.80 8.62
C TYR A 43 -9.49 11.26 8.22
N ILE A 44 -8.24 11.69 8.00
CA ILE A 44 -7.94 13.03 7.49
C ILE A 44 -8.65 13.27 6.15
N GLU A 45 -8.59 12.30 5.23
CA GLU A 45 -9.29 12.36 3.95
C GLU A 45 -10.80 12.44 4.09
N SER A 46 -11.38 11.87 5.15
CA SER A 46 -12.82 11.96 5.40
C SER A 46 -13.30 13.38 5.72
N PHE A 47 -12.41 14.27 6.20
CA PHE A 47 -12.70 15.70 6.36
C PHE A 47 -12.52 16.48 5.06
N ILE A 48 -11.60 16.05 4.20
CA ILE A 48 -11.28 16.68 2.92
C ILE A 48 -12.20 16.11 1.82
N ARG A 49 -13.49 15.89 2.14
CA ARG A 49 -14.49 15.55 1.13
C ARG A 49 -14.76 16.80 0.29
N ILE A 50 -13.89 17.04 -0.68
CA ILE A 50 -14.14 18.03 -1.70
C ILE A 50 -15.13 17.36 -2.66
N ASP A 51 -16.40 17.75 -2.59
CA ASP A 51 -17.46 17.30 -3.51
C ASP A 51 -17.25 17.89 -4.91
N ILE A 52 -16.08 17.65 -5.51
CA ILE A 52 -15.69 18.26 -6.78
C ILE A 52 -16.60 17.77 -7.92
N ALA A 53 -17.31 16.64 -7.76
CA ALA A 53 -18.14 16.10 -8.84
C ALA A 53 -19.16 15.04 -8.43
N VAL A 54 -18.73 14.15 -7.53
CA VAL A 54 -19.45 12.93 -7.16
C VAL A 54 -19.35 12.75 -5.66
N PRO A 55 -20.49 12.71 -4.95
CA PRO A 55 -20.52 12.41 -3.53
C PRO A 55 -19.82 11.06 -3.26
N GLY A 56 -18.72 11.11 -2.51
CA GLY A 56 -18.01 9.92 -2.05
C GLY A 56 -16.77 9.50 -2.86
N ILE A 57 -16.38 10.24 -3.90
CA ILE A 57 -15.02 10.10 -4.47
C ILE A 57 -14.01 10.68 -3.48
N LYS A 58 -12.94 9.93 -3.23
CA LYS A 58 -11.83 10.33 -2.35
C LYS A 58 -10.64 10.75 -3.20
N ILE A 59 -9.73 11.56 -2.63
CA ILE A 59 -8.52 12.02 -3.33
C ILE A 59 -7.53 10.87 -3.57
N GLY A 60 -7.59 9.83 -2.74
CA GLY A 60 -6.69 8.69 -2.75
C GLY A 60 -5.53 8.83 -1.75
N LEU A 61 -5.61 9.75 -0.79
CA LEU A 61 -4.60 9.94 0.27
C LEU A 61 -4.46 8.69 1.13
N ALA A 62 -5.55 7.96 1.36
CA ALA A 62 -5.50 6.68 2.06
C ALA A 62 -4.74 5.59 1.29
N ASN A 63 -4.71 5.67 -0.05
CA ASN A 63 -4.06 4.70 -0.94
C ASN A 63 -2.53 4.78 -0.90
N ILE A 64 -2.00 5.91 -0.41
CA ILE A 64 -0.58 6.14 -0.18
C ILE A 64 0.06 4.99 0.59
N VAL A 65 -0.57 4.60 1.70
CA VAL A 65 0.00 3.59 2.58
C VAL A 65 -0.02 2.21 1.95
N THR A 66 -1.06 1.89 1.15
CA THR A 66 -1.15 0.64 0.39
C THR A 66 0.02 0.49 -0.57
N ILE A 67 0.38 1.57 -1.26
CA ILE A 67 1.51 1.57 -2.20
C ILE A 67 2.83 1.36 -1.45
N VAL A 68 3.04 2.02 -0.31
CA VAL A 68 4.24 1.83 0.52
C VAL A 68 4.36 0.38 1.00
N VAL A 69 3.25 -0.19 1.48
CA VAL A 69 3.20 -1.60 1.92
C VAL A 69 3.50 -2.52 0.74
N LEU A 70 2.96 -2.24 -0.45
CA LEU A 70 3.25 -3.04 -1.65
C LEU A 70 4.74 -3.04 -1.98
N CYS A 71 5.39 -1.88 -1.92
CA CYS A 71 6.81 -1.75 -2.21
C CYS A 71 7.72 -2.37 -1.14
N LYS A 72 7.24 -2.50 0.11
CA LYS A 72 8.05 -2.93 1.27
C LYS A 72 7.82 -4.38 1.70
N LEU A 73 6.57 -4.81 1.71
CA LEU A 73 6.11 -6.09 2.27
C LEU A 73 5.59 -7.02 1.17
N GLY A 74 5.08 -6.46 0.07
CA GLY A 74 4.65 -7.21 -1.11
C GLY A 74 3.14 -7.18 -1.35
N LEU A 75 2.69 -7.92 -2.36
CA LEU A 75 1.32 -7.82 -2.88
C LEU A 75 0.26 -8.33 -1.90
N ALA A 76 0.49 -9.48 -1.26
CA ALA A 76 -0.47 -10.06 -0.32
C ALA A 76 -0.75 -9.13 0.87
N ASP A 77 0.31 -8.55 1.44
CA ASP A 77 0.23 -7.61 2.56
C ASP A 77 -0.45 -6.29 2.16
N ALA A 78 -0.17 -5.77 0.96
CA ALA A 78 -0.82 -4.57 0.44
C ALA A 78 -2.32 -4.77 0.22
N VAL A 79 -2.73 -5.93 -0.31
CA VAL A 79 -4.15 -6.29 -0.47
C VAL A 79 -4.84 -6.31 0.88
N LEU A 80 -4.24 -6.96 1.87
CA LEU A 80 -4.80 -7.06 3.22
C LEU A 80 -4.96 -5.68 3.87
N VAL A 81 -3.91 -4.86 3.87
CA VAL A 81 -3.94 -3.51 4.44
C VAL A 81 -4.99 -2.65 3.74
N SER A 82 -5.04 -2.71 2.40
CA SER A 82 -6.01 -1.94 1.62
C SER A 82 -7.44 -2.37 1.89
N ALA A 83 -7.72 -3.69 1.90
CA ALA A 83 -9.05 -4.22 2.14
C ALA A 83 -9.55 -3.86 3.54
N LEU A 84 -8.73 -4.10 4.57
CA LEU A 84 -9.07 -3.76 5.96
C LEU A 84 -9.28 -2.25 6.13
N ARG A 85 -8.40 -1.42 5.57
CA ARG A 85 -8.55 0.04 5.60
C ARG A 85 -9.85 0.49 4.92
N ILE A 86 -10.16 -0.02 3.74
CA ILE A 86 -11.39 0.36 3.01
C ILE A 86 -12.62 -0.06 3.80
N PHE A 87 -12.63 -1.29 4.32
CA PHE A 87 -13.73 -1.80 5.12
C PHE A 87 -13.92 -0.97 6.40
N LEU A 88 -12.88 -0.83 7.22
CA LEU A 88 -12.93 -0.09 8.48
C LEU A 88 -13.24 1.40 8.27
N SER A 89 -12.59 2.06 7.31
CA SER A 89 -12.86 3.48 7.06
C SER A 89 -14.25 3.74 6.50
N SER A 90 -14.81 2.80 5.72
CA SER A 90 -16.17 2.94 5.20
C SER A 90 -17.22 2.68 6.26
N LEU A 91 -16.95 1.78 7.22
CA LEU A 91 -17.81 1.55 8.37
C LEU A 91 -17.79 2.71 9.37
N LEU A 92 -16.62 3.29 9.63
CA LEU A 92 -16.46 4.33 10.65
C LEU A 92 -16.79 5.73 10.14
N PHE A 93 -16.43 6.03 8.88
CA PHE A 93 -16.45 7.39 8.34
C PHE A 93 -17.10 7.50 6.97
N GLY A 94 -17.70 6.43 6.45
CA GLY A 94 -18.17 6.33 5.07
C GLY A 94 -19.57 5.76 4.94
N ASN A 95 -19.93 5.38 3.72
CA ASN A 95 -21.18 4.72 3.34
C ASN A 95 -20.85 3.58 2.36
N PHE A 96 -21.82 2.72 2.07
CA PHE A 96 -21.68 1.62 1.10
C PHE A 96 -21.16 2.10 -0.28
N THR A 97 -21.64 3.24 -0.77
CA THR A 97 -21.20 3.82 -2.04
C THR A 97 -19.70 4.15 -2.04
N VAL A 98 -19.21 4.76 -0.95
CA VAL A 98 -17.79 5.10 -0.76
C VAL A 98 -16.93 3.84 -0.72
N MET A 99 -17.45 2.78 -0.10
CA MET A 99 -16.78 1.48 -0.04
C MET A 99 -16.63 0.88 -1.44
N ILE A 100 -17.71 0.86 -2.24
CA ILE A 100 -17.69 0.33 -3.60
C ILE A 100 -16.69 1.09 -4.47
N TYR A 101 -16.71 2.42 -4.43
CA TYR A 101 -15.77 3.24 -5.20
C TYR A 101 -14.33 2.95 -4.78
N SER A 102 -14.04 2.96 -3.48
CA SER A 102 -12.70 2.72 -2.96
C SER A 102 -12.19 1.31 -3.27
N LEU A 103 -13.07 0.30 -3.24
CA LEU A 103 -12.72 -1.08 -3.57
C LEU A 103 -12.41 -1.23 -5.06
N ALA A 104 -13.22 -0.62 -5.93
CA ALA A 104 -12.97 -0.60 -7.37
C ALA A 104 -11.65 0.10 -7.71
N GLY A 105 -11.39 1.27 -7.11
CA GLY A 105 -10.11 1.95 -7.22
C GLY A 105 -8.95 1.06 -6.77
N ALA A 106 -9.07 0.41 -5.61
CA ALA A 106 -8.02 -0.47 -5.11
C ALA A 106 -7.75 -1.68 -6.02
N ALA A 107 -8.80 -2.28 -6.59
CA ALA A 107 -8.65 -3.38 -7.54
C ALA A 107 -7.89 -2.95 -8.80
N VAL A 108 -8.27 -1.82 -9.40
CA VAL A 108 -7.61 -1.28 -10.60
C VAL A 108 -6.16 -0.87 -10.29
N SER A 109 -5.95 -0.23 -9.14
CA SER A 109 -4.62 0.14 -8.64
C SER A 109 -3.70 -1.06 -8.47
N MET A 110 -4.19 -2.14 -7.84
CA MET A 110 -3.44 -3.39 -7.69
C MET A 110 -3.13 -4.05 -9.03
N LEU A 111 -4.08 -4.04 -9.97
CA LEU A 111 -3.86 -4.58 -11.30
C LEU A 111 -2.71 -3.85 -12.02
N PHE A 112 -2.73 -2.52 -12.03
CA PHE A 112 -1.66 -1.74 -12.63
C PHE A 112 -0.31 -1.94 -11.93
N MET A 113 -0.29 -2.00 -10.60
CA MET A 113 0.95 -2.22 -9.88
C MET A 113 1.49 -3.64 -10.11
N TRP A 114 0.64 -4.67 -10.18
CA TRP A 114 1.04 -6.04 -10.51
C TRP A 114 1.63 -6.14 -11.92
N ILE A 115 0.99 -5.50 -12.91
CA ILE A 115 1.50 -5.41 -14.29
C ILE A 115 2.86 -4.70 -14.30
N SER A 116 2.99 -3.59 -13.58
CA SER A 116 4.23 -2.80 -13.52
C SER A 116 5.40 -3.59 -12.95
N VAL A 117 5.15 -4.35 -11.87
CA VAL A 117 6.15 -5.24 -11.26
C VAL A 117 6.53 -6.37 -12.21
N LYS A 118 5.56 -6.94 -12.93
CA LYS A 118 5.82 -8.00 -13.91
C LYS A 118 6.60 -7.51 -15.13
N LEU A 119 6.39 -6.27 -15.55
CA LEU A 119 7.12 -5.65 -16.65
C LEU A 119 8.57 -5.31 -16.27
N GLY A 120 8.88 -5.06 -15.00
CA GLY A 120 10.25 -4.77 -14.53
C GLY A 120 10.86 -3.46 -15.04
N PHE A 121 10.16 -2.70 -15.87
CA PHE A 121 10.61 -1.43 -16.44
C PHE A 121 10.47 -0.23 -15.48
N PHE A 122 9.60 -0.34 -14.47
CA PHE A 122 9.25 0.79 -13.61
C PHE A 122 10.03 0.78 -12.29
N SER A 123 10.59 1.94 -11.92
CA SER A 123 11.14 2.20 -10.58
C SER A 123 10.02 2.13 -9.52
N THR A 124 10.40 1.98 -8.25
CA THR A 124 9.48 2.06 -7.10
C THR A 124 8.56 3.30 -7.15
N THR A 125 9.10 4.43 -7.61
CA THR A 125 8.34 5.67 -7.81
C THR A 125 7.34 5.57 -8.98
N GLY A 126 7.72 4.92 -10.08
CA GLY A 126 6.83 4.72 -11.24
C GLY A 126 5.65 3.81 -10.92
N THR A 127 5.89 2.71 -10.21
CA THR A 127 4.84 1.81 -9.73
C THR A 127 3.89 2.53 -8.76
N SER A 128 4.43 3.44 -7.93
CA SER A 128 3.62 4.29 -7.05
C SER A 128 2.71 5.27 -7.81
N ILE A 129 3.23 5.92 -8.84
CA ILE A 129 2.44 6.80 -9.71
C ILE A 129 1.32 6.02 -10.42
N LEU A 130 1.64 4.87 -11.01
CA LEU A 130 0.66 4.00 -11.67
C LEU A 130 -0.40 3.49 -10.69
N GLY A 131 0.00 3.16 -9.46
CA GLY A 131 -0.92 2.79 -8.40
C GLY A 131 -1.86 3.93 -8.00
N GLY A 132 -1.33 5.14 -7.77
CA GLY A 132 -2.11 6.32 -7.40
C GLY A 132 -3.11 6.74 -8.49
N VAL A 133 -2.62 6.86 -9.73
CA VAL A 133 -3.44 7.14 -10.91
C VAL A 133 -4.49 6.06 -11.13
N GLY A 134 -4.09 4.78 -11.05
CA GLY A 134 -4.98 3.64 -11.20
C GLY A 134 -6.14 3.62 -10.21
N HIS A 135 -5.87 4.02 -8.96
CA HIS A 135 -6.91 4.10 -7.94
C HIS A 135 -7.99 5.12 -8.30
N ASN A 136 -7.56 6.32 -8.70
CA ASN A 136 -8.45 7.42 -9.04
C ASN A 136 -9.25 7.10 -10.30
N VAL A 137 -8.62 6.48 -11.30
CA VAL A 137 -9.29 6.00 -12.51
C VAL A 137 -10.34 4.93 -12.18
N GLY A 138 -10.02 3.94 -11.34
CA GLY A 138 -10.96 2.90 -10.96
C GLY A 138 -12.17 3.43 -10.20
N GLN A 139 -11.96 4.39 -9.29
CA GLN A 139 -13.04 5.12 -8.63
C GLN A 139 -13.93 5.86 -9.63
N LEU A 140 -13.32 6.57 -10.57
CA LEU A 140 -14.02 7.37 -11.56
C LEU A 140 -14.85 6.52 -12.54
N ILE A 141 -14.33 5.39 -13.00
CA ILE A 141 -15.04 4.47 -13.90
C ILE A 141 -16.30 3.94 -13.22
N VAL A 142 -16.20 3.47 -11.97
CA VAL A 142 -17.36 2.95 -11.25
C VAL A 142 -18.34 4.06 -10.87
N ALA A 143 -17.86 5.24 -10.51
CA ALA A 143 -18.72 6.41 -10.31
C ALA A 143 -19.52 6.77 -11.57
N TYR A 144 -18.86 6.76 -12.74
CA TYR A 144 -19.51 6.97 -14.03
C TYR A 144 -20.59 5.91 -14.31
N LEU A 145 -20.31 4.63 -14.05
CA LEU A 145 -21.28 3.54 -14.26
C LEU A 145 -22.49 3.62 -13.32
N VAL A 146 -22.28 4.02 -12.06
CA VAL A 146 -23.34 4.11 -11.06
C VAL A 146 -24.22 5.33 -11.29
N ILE A 147 -23.63 6.49 -11.59
CA ILE A 147 -24.36 7.77 -11.71
C ILE A 147 -24.87 8.00 -13.13
N LYS A 148 -24.28 7.32 -14.13
CA LYS A 148 -24.62 7.44 -15.56
C LYS A 148 -24.58 8.89 -16.09
N ASN A 149 -23.76 9.75 -15.49
CA ASN A 149 -23.59 11.13 -15.91
C ASN A 149 -22.23 11.32 -16.58
N GLN A 150 -22.23 11.79 -17.83
CA GLN A 150 -21.00 12.01 -18.62
C GLN A 150 -20.12 13.15 -18.09
N ASN A 151 -20.69 14.09 -17.34
CA ASN A 151 -19.95 15.21 -16.76
C ASN A 151 -18.91 14.77 -15.72
N ILE A 152 -18.99 13.52 -15.22
CA ILE A 152 -18.02 12.96 -14.27
C ILE A 152 -16.63 12.83 -14.92
N LEU A 153 -16.55 12.58 -16.22
CA LEU A 153 -15.27 12.40 -16.93
C LEU A 153 -14.48 13.70 -17.07
N ILE A 154 -15.13 14.86 -16.97
CA ILE A 154 -14.47 16.18 -17.00
C ILE A 154 -13.49 16.34 -15.82
N TYR A 155 -13.69 15.60 -14.73
CA TYR A 155 -12.84 15.63 -13.55
C TYR A 155 -11.65 14.67 -13.63
N ALA A 156 -11.61 13.79 -14.63
CA ALA A 156 -10.50 12.87 -14.84
C ALA A 156 -9.13 13.57 -14.85
N PRO A 157 -8.91 14.71 -15.54
CA PRO A 157 -7.60 15.37 -15.56
C PRO A 157 -7.15 15.80 -14.16
N VAL A 158 -8.06 16.37 -13.36
CA VAL A 158 -7.77 16.81 -11.99
C VAL A 158 -7.41 15.62 -11.10
N LEU A 159 -8.17 14.52 -11.21
CA LEU A 159 -7.91 13.27 -10.48
C LEU A 159 -6.60 12.59 -10.91
N LEU A 160 -6.24 12.67 -12.18
CA LEU A 160 -4.98 12.12 -12.70
C LEU A 160 -3.78 12.92 -12.18
N VAL A 161 -3.88 14.26 -12.19
CA VAL A 161 -2.84 15.15 -11.66
C VAL A 161 -2.65 14.92 -10.16
N SER A 162 -3.74 14.87 -9.38
CA SER A 162 -3.65 14.60 -7.94
C SER A 162 -3.08 13.23 -7.64
N GLY A 163 -3.49 12.20 -8.38
CA GLY A 163 -2.96 10.83 -8.27
C GLY A 163 -1.48 10.75 -8.62
N THR A 164 -1.02 11.54 -9.58
CA THR A 164 0.39 11.63 -9.97
C THR A 164 1.21 12.33 -8.89
N ILE A 165 0.76 13.49 -8.40
CA ILE A 165 1.43 14.24 -7.33
C ILE A 165 1.54 13.37 -6.08
N ALA A 166 0.45 12.74 -5.67
CA ALA A 166 0.45 11.79 -4.57
C ALA A 166 1.47 10.68 -4.86
N GLY A 167 1.34 9.97 -6.00
CA GLY A 167 2.25 8.92 -6.44
C GLY A 167 3.74 9.27 -6.33
N VAL A 168 4.11 10.48 -6.77
CA VAL A 168 5.48 11.02 -6.70
C VAL A 168 5.92 11.23 -5.26
N LEU A 169 5.13 11.95 -4.45
CA LEU A 169 5.45 12.25 -3.04
C LEU A 169 5.68 10.96 -2.24
N ILE A 170 4.84 9.95 -2.49
CA ILE A 170 4.91 8.65 -1.80
C ILE A 170 6.11 7.86 -2.28
N GLY A 171 6.38 7.84 -3.59
CA GLY A 171 7.53 7.15 -4.14
C GLY A 171 8.84 7.72 -3.61
N LEU A 172 8.91 9.05 -3.46
CA LEU A 172 10.02 9.75 -2.79
C LEU A 172 10.12 9.39 -1.31
N ALA A 173 9.00 9.43 -0.56
CA ALA A 173 8.97 9.05 0.85
C ALA A 173 9.41 7.59 1.06
N ALA A 174 8.92 6.67 0.22
CA ALA A 174 9.32 5.27 0.22
C ALA A 174 10.82 5.12 -0.06
N ALA A 175 11.35 5.84 -1.05
CA ALA A 175 12.78 5.85 -1.34
C ALA A 175 13.61 6.40 -0.16
N PHE A 176 13.13 7.45 0.51
CA PHE A 176 13.77 8.00 1.71
C PHE A 176 13.79 7.00 2.86
N VAL A 177 12.65 6.35 3.14
CA VAL A 177 12.55 5.31 4.18
C VAL A 177 13.41 4.09 3.83
N ILE A 178 13.47 3.67 2.56
CA ILE A 178 14.40 2.61 2.11
C ILE A 178 15.84 3.02 2.37
N ARG A 179 16.23 4.26 2.08
CA ARG A 179 17.60 4.73 2.33
C ARG A 179 17.92 4.86 3.82
N ALA A 180 17.00 5.41 4.61
CA ALA A 180 17.15 5.57 6.06
C ALA A 180 17.23 4.23 6.79
N VAL A 181 16.39 3.26 6.40
CA VAL A 181 16.38 1.90 7.00
C VAL A 181 17.45 1.00 6.37
N GLY A 182 17.87 1.27 5.13
CA GLY A 182 18.94 0.55 4.42
C GLY A 182 20.32 0.68 5.06
N GLY A 183 20.50 1.58 6.03
CA GLY A 183 21.66 1.58 6.92
C GLY A 183 21.69 0.44 7.94
N GLN A 184 20.57 -0.26 8.18
CA GLN A 184 20.47 -1.30 9.22
C GLN A 184 19.93 -2.66 8.75
N ILE A 185 19.54 -2.82 7.48
CA ILE A 185 19.05 -4.10 6.95
C ILE A 185 19.88 -4.46 5.73
N GLY A 186 20.82 -5.38 5.94
CA GLY A 186 21.61 -5.99 4.86
C GLY A 186 20.72 -6.48 3.74
N LYS A 187 21.12 -6.13 2.51
CA LYS A 187 20.49 -6.55 1.26
C LYS A 187 20.16 -8.05 1.29
N PHE A 188 18.92 -8.38 0.96
CA PHE A 188 18.58 -9.71 0.47
C PHE A 188 18.93 -9.79 -1.01
#